data_AF-A0A661DT31-F1
#
_entry.id   AF-A0A661DT31-F1
#
_cell.length_a   1.000
_cell.length_b   1.000
_cell.length_c   1.000
_cell.angle_alpha   90.00
_cell.angle_beta   90.00
_cell.angle_gamma   90.00
#
_symmetry.space_group_name_H-M   'P 1'
#
loop_
_entity.id
_entity.type
_entity.pdbx_description
1 polymer ?
#
loop_
_entity_poly.entity_id
_entity_poly.type
_entity_poly.pdbx_seq_one_letter_code
_entity_poly.pdbx_strand_id
1 'polypeptide(L)'
;MTKEISRATFDQVMVPNYAPSKIIPVKGQGSKVWDTEGNEYLDLAGGIAVNGLGHCHPELVAVLKEQGEKLWHVSNVWTNQPALELASKLTNLTFAENVFLANSGGEANEAAFKLARKYGQDNFGPEKNEIISFYNGFHGRTLFTVSVGGQEKYTKGFEPLPQGITHVTYNDLDALREAISQKTCA
;
A
#
# COMPACT_ATOMS: atom_id res chain seq x y z
N MET A 1 31.96 12.77 18.51
CA MET A 1 30.91 13.79 18.33
C MET A 1 29.90 13.20 17.36
N THR A 2 28.69 12.92 17.82
CA THR A 2 27.58 12.52 16.93
C THR A 2 27.28 13.67 15.98
N LYS A 3 27.26 13.41 14.68
CA LYS A 3 26.95 14.42 13.66
C LYS A 3 25.51 14.90 13.91
N GLU A 4 25.31 16.21 13.99
CA GLU A 4 23.97 16.79 14.17
C GLU A 4 23.09 16.44 12.95
N ILE A 5 21.89 15.90 13.21
CA ILE A 5 20.97 15.47 12.15
C ILE A 5 20.17 16.69 11.68
N SER A 6 20.15 16.92 10.37
CA SER A 6 19.43 18.03 9.75
C SER A 6 18.77 17.60 8.45
N ARG A 7 18.02 18.50 7.80
CA ARG A 7 17.43 18.24 6.47
C ARG A 7 18.50 17.88 5.44
N ALA A 8 19.69 18.47 5.52
CA ALA A 8 20.79 18.17 4.61
C ALA A 8 21.32 16.73 4.76
N THR A 9 21.10 16.09 5.92
CA THR A 9 21.44 14.69 6.13
C THR A 9 20.67 13.78 5.18
N PHE A 10 19.41 14.10 4.86
CA PHE A 10 18.62 13.32 3.89
C PHE A 10 19.32 13.22 2.54
N ASP A 11 19.81 14.35 2.00
CA ASP A 11 20.48 14.36 0.68
C ASP A 11 21.83 13.63 0.70
N GLN A 12 22.44 13.46 1.88
CA GLN A 12 23.71 12.74 2.05
C GLN A 12 23.52 11.22 2.13
N VAL A 13 22.37 10.75 2.62
CA VAL A 13 22.20 9.33 3.00
C VAL A 13 21.04 8.62 2.30
N MET A 14 20.09 9.35 1.74
CA MET A 14 18.88 8.80 1.11
C MET A 14 18.97 8.86 -0.41
N VAL A 15 18.36 7.88 -1.08
CA VAL A 15 18.14 7.92 -2.52
C VAL A 15 17.27 9.15 -2.85
N PRO A 16 17.56 9.91 -3.92
CA PRO A 16 16.85 11.16 -4.25
C PRO A 16 15.50 10.91 -4.93
N ASN A 17 14.68 10.00 -4.38
CA ASN A 17 13.34 9.69 -4.87
C ASN A 17 12.22 10.43 -4.12
N TYR A 18 12.57 11.24 -3.12
CA TYR A 18 11.65 12.11 -2.38
C TYR A 18 12.20 13.53 -2.24
N ALA A 19 11.29 14.49 -2.04
CA ALA A 19 11.60 15.89 -1.74
C ALA A 19 11.01 16.27 -0.37
N PRO A 20 11.62 15.82 0.76
CA PRO A 20 11.07 16.08 2.08
C PRO A 20 11.14 17.55 2.49
N SER A 21 10.17 17.98 3.31
CA SER A 21 10.12 19.30 3.95
C SER A 21 11.34 19.57 4.83
N LYS A 22 11.58 20.84 5.17
CA LYS A 22 12.60 21.24 6.16
C LYS A 22 12.21 20.86 7.60
N ILE A 23 10.92 20.65 7.85
CA ILE A 23 10.39 20.24 9.15
C ILE A 23 10.78 18.78 9.39
N ILE A 24 11.42 18.50 10.54
CA ILE A 24 11.84 17.15 10.94
C ILE A 24 11.04 16.75 12.20
N PRO A 25 9.92 16.02 12.05
CA PRO A 25 9.17 15.48 13.16
C PRO A 25 10.01 14.56 14.06
N VAL A 26 9.89 14.73 15.38
CA VAL A 26 10.56 13.87 16.38
C VAL A 26 9.62 13.29 17.44
N LYS A 27 8.41 13.86 17.58
CA LYS A 27 7.37 13.38 18.49
C LYS A 27 6.00 13.53 17.85
N GLY A 28 5.11 12.58 18.09
CA GLY A 28 3.69 12.68 17.74
C GLY A 28 2.81 12.24 18.91
N GLN A 29 1.63 12.85 19.05
CA GLN A 29 0.62 12.48 20.04
C GLN A 29 -0.77 12.91 19.53
N GLY A 30 -1.67 11.94 19.33
CA GLY A 30 -2.99 12.21 18.72
C GLY A 30 -2.81 12.85 17.34
N SER A 31 -3.47 13.97 17.09
CA SER A 31 -3.31 14.73 15.83
C SER A 31 -2.23 15.82 15.89
N LYS A 32 -1.29 15.74 16.83
CA LYS A 32 -0.20 16.72 16.97
C LYS A 32 1.16 16.11 16.71
N VAL A 33 2.05 16.89 16.12
CA VAL A 33 3.45 16.55 15.83
C VAL A 33 4.36 17.68 16.30
N TRP A 34 5.53 17.34 16.84
CA TRP A 34 6.57 18.30 17.22
C TRP A 34 7.85 18.02 16.44
N ASP A 35 8.52 19.07 15.99
CA ASP A 35 9.81 18.98 15.29
C ASP A 35 11.02 19.06 16.24
N THR A 36 12.22 18.96 15.67
CA THR A 36 13.51 19.07 16.39
C THR A 36 13.72 20.39 17.13
N GLU A 37 13.04 21.47 16.72
CA GLU A 37 13.11 22.79 17.35
C GLU A 37 12.01 22.98 18.42
N GLY A 38 11.13 22.00 18.58
CA GLY A 38 10.03 22.02 19.54
C GLY A 38 8.76 22.70 19.03
N ASN A 39 8.70 23.09 17.75
CA ASN A 39 7.48 23.67 17.17
C ASN A 39 6.38 22.60 17.11
N GLU A 40 5.16 22.98 17.47
CA GLU A 40 3.97 22.12 17.43
C GLU A 40 3.18 22.34 16.13
N TYR A 41 2.73 21.25 15.51
CA TYR A 41 1.90 21.25 14.32
C TYR A 41 0.65 20.41 14.53
N LEU A 42 -0.48 20.90 14.02
CA LEU A 42 -1.67 20.08 13.82
C LEU A 42 -1.48 19.23 12.55
N ASP A 43 -1.46 17.91 12.70
CA ASP A 43 -1.31 16.96 11.60
C ASP A 43 -2.67 16.69 10.94
N LEU A 44 -2.89 17.37 9.81
CA LEU A 44 -4.04 17.15 8.93
C LEU A 44 -3.72 16.18 7.77
N ALA A 45 -2.50 15.65 7.70
CA ALA A 45 -2.07 14.72 6.66
C ALA A 45 -2.17 13.25 7.11
N GLY A 46 -1.92 12.98 8.39
CA GLY A 46 -2.00 11.65 8.99
C GLY A 46 -1.06 10.64 8.32
N GLY A 47 0.10 11.07 7.83
CA GLY A 47 1.01 10.22 7.07
C GLY A 47 0.42 9.72 5.74
N ILE A 48 -0.41 10.54 5.08
CA ILE A 48 -1.22 10.15 3.92
C ILE A 48 -2.26 9.10 4.34
N ALA A 49 -3.12 9.50 5.28
CA ALA A 49 -4.22 8.70 5.84
C ALA A 49 -3.81 7.37 6.52
N VAL A 50 -2.54 7.18 6.87
CA VAL A 50 -2.05 6.00 7.61
C VAL A 50 -2.43 6.08 9.09
N ASN A 51 -2.21 7.23 9.73
CA ASN A 51 -2.38 7.43 11.16
C ASN A 51 -3.83 7.78 11.52
N GLY A 52 -4.79 6.93 11.12
CA GLY A 52 -6.23 7.17 11.32
C GLY A 52 -6.67 7.26 12.79
N LEU A 53 -5.89 6.69 13.72
CA LEU A 53 -6.10 6.79 15.17
C LEU A 53 -5.16 7.80 15.85
N GLY A 54 -4.44 8.60 15.05
CA GLY A 54 -3.42 9.53 15.52
C GLY A 54 -2.09 8.87 15.89
N HIS A 55 -1.11 9.70 16.20
CA HIS A 55 0.23 9.29 16.61
C HIS A 55 0.21 8.73 18.04
N CYS A 56 0.93 7.62 18.25
CA CYS A 56 1.15 7.01 19.57
C CYS A 56 -0.14 6.78 20.38
N HIS A 57 -1.22 6.32 19.72
CA HIS A 57 -2.47 5.97 20.40
C HIS A 57 -2.18 4.97 21.53
N PRO A 58 -2.62 5.22 22.78
CA PRO A 58 -2.16 4.47 23.96
C PRO A 58 -2.45 2.98 23.87
N GLU A 59 -3.61 2.58 23.33
CA GLU A 59 -3.94 1.17 23.13
C GLU A 59 -3.05 0.49 22.09
N LEU A 60 -2.72 1.16 20.97
CA LEU A 60 -1.86 0.60 19.93
C LEU A 60 -0.43 0.42 20.45
N VAL A 61 0.07 1.39 21.21
CA VAL A 61 1.39 1.31 21.85
C VAL A 61 1.43 0.18 22.89
N ALA A 62 0.38 0.01 23.68
CA ALA A 62 0.30 -1.07 24.67
C ALA A 62 0.33 -2.45 24.00
N VAL A 63 -0.51 -2.67 22.98
CA VAL A 63 -0.57 -3.95 22.23
C VAL A 63 0.76 -4.25 21.54
N LEU A 64 1.42 -3.24 20.94
CA LEU A 64 2.72 -3.42 20.31
C LEU A 64 3.78 -3.87 21.31
N LYS A 65 3.84 -3.25 22.50
CA LYS A 65 4.78 -3.64 23.56
C LYS A 65 4.53 -5.05 24.04
N GLU A 66 3.27 -5.37 24.37
CA GLU A 66 2.88 -6.68 24.87
C GLU A 66 3.22 -7.79 23.87
N GLN A 67 2.86 -7.63 22.59
CA GLN A 67 3.17 -8.64 21.58
C GLN A 67 4.66 -8.72 21.27
N GLY A 68 5.36 -7.57 21.32
CA GLY A 68 6.81 -7.48 21.15
C GLY A 68 7.61 -8.21 22.25
N GLU A 69 7.02 -8.41 23.43
CA GLU A 69 7.65 -9.20 24.49
C GLU A 69 7.34 -10.71 24.37
N LYS A 70 6.44 -11.10 23.44
CA LYS A 70 6.00 -12.49 23.24
C LYS A 70 6.58 -13.13 21.98
N LEU A 71 6.28 -12.58 20.79
CA LEU A 71 6.61 -13.20 19.51
C LEU A 71 6.47 -12.21 18.35
N TRP A 72 7.46 -12.15 17.46
CA TRP A 72 7.48 -11.22 16.32
C TRP A 72 7.23 -11.90 14.98
N HIS A 73 8.02 -12.93 14.65
CA HIS A 73 8.01 -13.52 13.31
C HIS A 73 8.34 -15.01 13.37
N VAL A 74 7.54 -15.82 12.68
CA VAL A 74 7.70 -17.29 12.57
C VAL A 74 7.60 -17.80 11.14
N SER A 75 7.74 -16.91 10.15
CA SER A 75 7.41 -17.16 8.73
C SER A 75 5.95 -17.62 8.54
N ASN A 76 5.62 -18.09 7.33
CA ASN A 76 4.32 -18.72 7.03
C ASN A 76 4.38 -20.26 7.10
N VAL A 77 5.51 -20.85 7.52
CA VAL A 77 5.58 -22.30 7.82
C VAL A 77 4.70 -22.62 9.03
N TRP A 78 4.64 -21.71 10.00
CA TRP A 78 3.74 -21.80 11.15
C TRP A 78 2.67 -20.71 11.06
N THR A 79 1.46 -21.04 11.51
CA THR A 79 0.45 -20.02 11.79
C THR A 79 0.72 -19.36 13.15
N ASN A 80 -0.01 -18.29 13.45
CA ASN A 80 0.04 -17.63 14.76
C ASN A 80 -1.32 -17.06 15.14
N GLN A 81 -1.57 -17.00 16.45
CA GLN A 81 -2.85 -16.57 17.01
C GLN A 81 -3.27 -15.15 16.56
N PRO A 82 -2.42 -14.10 16.62
CA PRO A 82 -2.81 -12.76 16.19
C PRO A 82 -3.27 -12.68 14.72
N ALA A 83 -2.59 -13.39 13.81
CA ALA A 83 -2.98 -13.44 12.40
C ALA A 83 -4.36 -14.09 12.21
N LEU A 84 -4.64 -15.19 12.91
CA LEU A 84 -5.93 -15.88 12.84
C LEU A 84 -7.06 -15.04 13.42
N GLU A 85 -6.82 -14.33 14.54
CA GLU A 85 -7.80 -13.43 15.14
C GLU A 85 -8.14 -12.25 14.22
N LEU A 86 -7.13 -11.64 13.60
CA LEU A 86 -7.35 -10.56 12.63
C LEU A 86 -8.10 -11.07 11.40
N ALA A 87 -7.68 -12.19 10.82
CA ALA A 87 -8.35 -12.80 9.67
C ALA A 87 -9.82 -13.11 9.98
N SER A 88 -10.09 -13.71 11.14
CA SER A 88 -11.45 -14.05 11.60
C SER A 88 -12.32 -12.80 11.79
N LYS A 89 -11.76 -11.71 12.33
CA LYS A 89 -12.49 -10.43 12.45
C LYS A 89 -12.84 -9.88 11.08
N LEU A 90 -11.90 -9.89 10.13
CA LEU A 90 -12.11 -9.37 8.78
C LEU A 90 -13.16 -10.17 8.01
N THR A 91 -13.15 -11.50 8.10
CA THR A 91 -14.14 -12.35 7.43
C THR A 91 -15.53 -12.18 8.03
N ASN A 92 -15.64 -11.97 9.34
CA ASN A 92 -16.93 -11.72 10.00
C ASN A 92 -17.52 -10.32 9.72
N LEU A 93 -16.68 -9.33 9.39
CA LEU A 93 -17.10 -7.93 9.23
C LEU A 93 -17.28 -7.51 7.76
N THR A 94 -16.91 -8.36 6.81
CA THR A 94 -16.88 -8.01 5.38
C THR A 94 -17.47 -9.13 4.52
N PHE A 95 -17.45 -8.98 3.20
CA PHE A 95 -17.84 -10.04 2.27
C PHE A 95 -16.82 -11.18 2.18
N ALA A 96 -15.63 -11.01 2.75
CA ALA A 96 -14.52 -11.92 2.54
C ALA A 96 -14.72 -13.25 3.27
N GLU A 97 -14.48 -14.35 2.57
CA GLU A 97 -14.39 -15.68 3.19
C GLU A 97 -12.96 -16.03 3.61
N ASN A 98 -11.96 -15.43 2.94
CA ASN A 98 -10.53 -15.67 3.16
C ASN A 98 -9.74 -14.36 3.09
N VAL A 99 -8.60 -14.31 3.78
CA VAL A 99 -7.74 -13.10 3.87
C VAL A 99 -6.29 -13.47 3.60
N PHE A 100 -5.61 -12.61 2.82
CA PHE A 100 -4.15 -12.59 2.69
C PHE A 100 -3.60 -11.33 3.37
N LEU A 101 -2.68 -11.50 4.32
CA LEU A 101 -2.03 -10.40 5.03
C LEU A 101 -0.70 -10.06 4.34
N ALA A 102 -0.53 -8.79 3.96
CA ALA A 102 0.65 -8.24 3.32
C ALA A 102 1.24 -7.08 4.15
N ASN A 103 2.43 -6.61 3.78
CA ASN A 103 3.12 -5.57 4.54
C ASN A 103 2.90 -4.16 3.97
N SER A 104 2.35 -4.06 2.76
CA SER A 104 2.04 -2.78 2.11
C SER A 104 0.83 -2.89 1.20
N GLY A 105 0.22 -1.75 0.87
CA GLY A 105 -0.84 -1.69 -0.14
C GLY A 105 -0.38 -2.16 -1.53
N GLY A 106 0.89 -1.95 -1.87
CA GLY A 106 1.47 -2.44 -3.12
C GLY A 106 1.52 -3.98 -3.17
N GLU A 107 1.95 -4.63 -2.10
CA GLU A 107 1.95 -6.10 -2.01
C GLU A 107 0.52 -6.68 -1.98
N ALA A 108 -0.41 -6.01 -1.31
CA ALA A 108 -1.83 -6.40 -1.33
C ALA A 108 -2.41 -6.34 -2.75
N ASN A 109 -2.11 -5.28 -3.50
CA ASN A 109 -2.56 -5.13 -4.88
C ASN A 109 -1.86 -6.13 -5.83
N GLU A 110 -0.55 -6.38 -5.67
CA GLU A 110 0.14 -7.47 -6.40
C GLU A 110 -0.56 -8.81 -6.20
N ALA A 111 -0.89 -9.16 -4.95
CA ALA A 111 -1.60 -10.39 -4.65
C ALA A 111 -2.99 -10.43 -5.30
N ALA A 112 -3.74 -9.33 -5.25
CA ALA A 112 -5.04 -9.21 -5.89
C ALA A 112 -4.99 -9.38 -7.42
N PHE A 113 -4.08 -8.68 -8.10
CA PHE A 113 -3.93 -8.77 -9.55
C PHE A 113 -3.47 -10.16 -10.01
N LYS A 114 -2.56 -10.78 -9.25
CA LYS A 114 -2.12 -12.16 -9.51
C LYS A 114 -3.26 -13.15 -9.28
N LEU A 115 -4.05 -12.99 -8.23
CA LEU A 115 -5.20 -13.84 -7.95
C LEU A 115 -6.24 -13.73 -9.06
N ALA A 116 -6.58 -12.52 -9.52
CA ALA A 116 -7.52 -12.30 -10.62
C ALA A 116 -7.06 -12.98 -11.91
N ARG A 117 -5.78 -12.80 -12.30
CA ARG A 117 -5.21 -13.50 -13.47
C ARG A 117 -5.20 -15.02 -13.32
N LYS A 118 -4.79 -15.53 -12.16
CA LYS A 118 -4.74 -16.98 -11.90
C LYS A 118 -6.14 -17.59 -11.93
N TYR A 119 -7.12 -16.94 -11.31
CA TYR A 119 -8.52 -17.36 -11.32
C TYR A 119 -9.10 -17.36 -12.73
N GLY A 120 -8.85 -16.29 -13.50
CA GLY A 120 -9.23 -16.19 -14.91
C GLY A 120 -8.69 -17.36 -15.73
N GLN A 121 -7.38 -17.63 -15.60
CA GLN A 121 -6.72 -18.74 -16.26
C GLN A 121 -7.30 -20.11 -15.88
N ASP A 122 -7.44 -20.38 -14.59
CA ASP A 122 -7.84 -21.69 -14.08
C ASP A 122 -9.29 -22.05 -14.46
N ASN A 123 -10.18 -21.06 -14.54
CA ASN A 123 -11.61 -21.30 -14.72
C ASN A 123 -12.11 -21.03 -16.14
N PHE A 124 -11.39 -20.23 -16.92
CA PHE A 124 -11.86 -19.76 -18.24
C PHE A 124 -10.80 -19.83 -19.34
N GLY A 125 -9.59 -20.30 -19.02
CA GLY A 125 -8.51 -20.51 -19.99
C GLY A 125 -7.44 -19.41 -20.01
N PRO A 126 -6.29 -19.69 -20.63
CA PRO A 126 -5.08 -18.87 -20.52
C PRO A 126 -5.20 -17.45 -21.10
N GLU A 127 -6.18 -17.20 -21.95
CA GLU A 127 -6.43 -15.88 -22.53
C GLU A 127 -7.17 -14.93 -21.59
N LYS A 128 -7.75 -15.40 -20.47
CA LYS A 128 -8.48 -14.55 -19.52
C LYS A 128 -7.55 -13.88 -18.52
N ASN A 129 -6.75 -12.92 -18.98
CA ASN A 129 -5.67 -12.30 -18.22
C ASN A 129 -5.58 -10.76 -18.35
N GLU A 130 -6.52 -10.13 -19.07
CA GLU A 130 -6.56 -8.67 -19.27
C GLU A 130 -7.14 -7.96 -18.05
N ILE A 131 -6.53 -6.85 -17.65
CA ILE A 131 -6.97 -5.99 -16.53
C ILE A 131 -7.38 -4.65 -17.10
N ILE A 132 -8.56 -4.15 -16.71
CA ILE A 132 -8.98 -2.78 -16.98
C ILE A 132 -8.74 -1.95 -15.72
N SER A 133 -8.07 -0.82 -15.87
CA SER A 133 -7.87 0.16 -14.80
C SER A 133 -8.19 1.56 -15.31
N PHE A 134 -7.95 2.57 -14.48
CA PHE A 134 -8.35 3.94 -14.76
C PHE A 134 -7.15 4.88 -14.82
N TYR A 135 -7.23 5.87 -15.70
CA TYR A 135 -6.27 6.97 -15.67
C TYR A 135 -6.30 7.68 -14.31
N ASN A 136 -5.12 8.10 -13.85
CA ASN A 136 -4.89 8.73 -12.54
C ASN A 136 -5.07 7.80 -11.33
N GLY A 137 -5.16 6.48 -11.53
CA GLY A 137 -5.11 5.51 -10.44
C GLY A 137 -3.77 5.51 -9.69
N PHE A 138 -3.73 4.89 -8.51
CA PHE A 138 -2.49 4.63 -7.78
C PHE A 138 -2.61 3.33 -7.00
N HIS A 139 -1.89 2.30 -7.44
CA HIS A 139 -1.95 0.96 -6.85
C HIS A 139 -0.64 0.51 -6.19
N GLY A 140 0.41 1.34 -6.24
CA GLY A 140 1.71 1.00 -5.69
C GLY A 140 2.85 1.45 -6.59
N ARG A 141 4.06 0.99 -6.25
CA ARG A 141 5.32 1.31 -6.93
C ARG A 141 6.08 0.08 -7.42
N THR A 142 5.54 -1.13 -7.24
CA THR A 142 6.08 -2.32 -7.91
C THR A 142 5.80 -2.22 -9.40
N LEU A 143 6.59 -2.89 -10.24
CA LEU A 143 6.46 -2.76 -11.70
C LEU A 143 5.05 -3.13 -12.20
N PHE A 144 4.39 -4.14 -11.61
CA PHE A 144 3.03 -4.48 -12.00
C PHE A 144 2.01 -3.45 -11.47
N THR A 145 2.07 -3.10 -10.18
CA THR A 145 1.10 -2.15 -9.59
C THR A 145 1.17 -0.76 -10.20
N VAL A 146 2.37 -0.27 -10.52
CA VAL A 146 2.54 1.04 -11.16
C VAL A 146 2.05 1.02 -12.62
N SER A 147 2.21 -0.11 -13.32
CA SER A 147 1.67 -0.30 -14.67
C SER A 147 0.15 -0.32 -14.68
N VAL A 148 -0.48 -0.90 -13.65
CA VAL A 148 -1.94 -0.83 -13.46
C VAL A 148 -2.38 0.60 -13.11
N GLY A 149 -1.57 1.39 -12.41
CA GLY A 149 -1.93 2.73 -11.90
C GLY A 149 -2.28 3.82 -12.92
N GLY A 150 -1.95 3.69 -14.21
CA GLY A 150 -2.45 4.64 -15.22
C GLY A 150 -1.91 6.07 -15.09
N GLN A 151 -0.66 6.22 -14.62
CA GLN A 151 0.07 7.49 -14.57
C GLN A 151 1.45 7.34 -15.24
N GLU A 152 1.58 7.77 -16.50
CA GLU A 152 2.80 7.60 -17.32
C GLU A 152 4.07 8.10 -16.63
N LYS A 153 3.99 9.20 -15.89
CA LYS A 153 5.12 9.76 -15.13
C LYS A 153 5.76 8.79 -14.12
N TYR A 154 5.08 7.71 -13.74
CA TYR A 154 5.59 6.71 -12.81
C TYR A 154 6.05 5.41 -13.49
N THR A 155 5.73 5.21 -14.77
CA THR A 155 6.14 4.02 -15.55
C THR A 155 7.25 4.32 -16.56
N LYS A 156 7.34 5.57 -17.03
CA LYS A 156 8.32 6.00 -18.04
C LYS A 156 9.75 5.69 -17.63
N GLY A 157 10.47 4.95 -18.48
CA GLY A 157 11.87 4.57 -18.28
C GLY A 157 12.08 3.22 -17.59
N PHE A 158 11.00 2.50 -17.27
CA PHE A 158 11.03 1.16 -16.66
C PHE A 158 10.53 0.05 -17.60
N GLU A 159 10.37 0.36 -18.89
CA GLU A 159 9.93 -0.58 -19.92
C GLU A 159 10.94 -1.73 -20.12
N PRO A 160 10.48 -2.95 -20.51
CA PRO A 160 9.11 -3.32 -20.85
C PRO A 160 8.19 -3.52 -19.63
N LEU A 161 6.98 -2.96 -19.70
CA LEU A 161 5.97 -3.09 -18.65
C LEU A 161 5.18 -4.41 -18.78
N PRO A 162 4.61 -4.94 -17.68
CA PRO A 162 3.61 -6.00 -17.73
C PRO A 162 2.46 -5.67 -18.69
N GLN A 163 2.21 -6.57 -19.63
CA GLN A 163 1.21 -6.42 -20.69
C GLN A 163 -0.20 -6.80 -20.22
N GLY A 164 -1.21 -6.61 -21.07
CA GLY A 164 -2.61 -6.97 -20.80
C GLY A 164 -3.27 -6.04 -19.79
N ILE A 165 -3.00 -4.74 -19.89
CA ILE A 165 -3.57 -3.69 -19.05
C ILE A 165 -4.12 -2.60 -19.98
N THR A 166 -5.39 -2.26 -19.82
CA THR A 166 -6.06 -1.17 -20.54
C THR A 166 -6.50 -0.12 -19.56
N HIS A 167 -6.33 1.16 -19.89
CA HIS A 167 -6.79 2.28 -19.07
C HIS A 167 -7.97 2.99 -19.72
N VAL A 168 -9.02 3.25 -18.94
CA VAL A 168 -10.16 4.08 -19.34
C VAL A 168 -10.29 5.30 -18.42
N THR A 169 -11.10 6.28 -18.81
CA THR A 169 -11.36 7.46 -17.98
C THR A 169 -12.16 7.06 -16.73
N TYR A 170 -11.72 7.50 -15.55
CA TYR A 170 -12.46 7.27 -14.32
C TYR A 170 -13.86 7.89 -14.39
N ASN A 171 -14.87 7.16 -13.89
CA ASN A 171 -16.31 7.49 -13.99
C ASN A 171 -16.90 7.54 -15.41
N ASP A 172 -16.22 7.02 -16.42
CA ASP A 172 -16.79 6.80 -17.75
C ASP A 172 -17.30 5.35 -17.87
N LEU A 173 -18.59 5.14 -17.65
CA LEU A 173 -19.21 3.82 -17.67
C LEU A 173 -19.32 3.23 -19.09
N ASP A 174 -19.44 4.08 -20.09
CA ASP A 174 -19.57 3.63 -21.48
C ASP A 174 -18.21 3.14 -22.00
N ALA A 175 -17.14 3.91 -21.75
CA ALA A 175 -15.78 3.48 -22.06
C ALA A 175 -15.39 2.19 -21.32
N LEU A 176 -15.77 2.06 -20.04
CA LEU A 176 -15.55 0.82 -19.28
C LEU A 176 -16.30 -0.37 -19.91
N ARG A 177 -17.58 -0.18 -20.28
CA ARG A 177 -18.39 -1.24 -20.90
C ARG A 177 -17.80 -1.69 -22.23
N GLU A 178 -17.30 -0.76 -23.04
CA GLU A 178 -16.67 -1.04 -24.33
C GLU A 178 -15.31 -1.77 -24.19
N ALA A 179 -14.56 -1.47 -23.13
CA ALA A 179 -13.25 -2.10 -22.89
C ALA A 179 -13.35 -3.54 -22.38
N ILE A 180 -14.48 -3.94 -21.78
CA ILE A 180 -14.67 -5.31 -21.26
C ILE A 180 -14.78 -6.31 -22.41
N SER A 181 -13.95 -7.36 -22.34
CA SER A 181 -13.89 -8.43 -23.34
C SER A 181 -14.01 -9.82 -22.67
N GLN A 182 -14.07 -10.88 -23.49
CA GLN A 182 -14.01 -12.25 -22.96
C GLN A 182 -12.68 -12.55 -22.23
N LYS A 183 -11.62 -11.80 -22.55
CA LYS A 183 -10.27 -11.93 -21.99
C LYS A 183 -10.07 -11.14 -20.68
N THR A 184 -11.01 -10.27 -20.31
CA THR A 184 -10.93 -9.48 -19.06
C THR A 184 -11.07 -10.37 -17.83
N CYS A 185 -10.13 -10.25 -16.88
CA CYS A 185 -10.15 -10.94 -15.58
C CYS A 185 -10.36 -10.00 -14.38
N ALA A 186 -10.11 -8.70 -14.53
CA ALA A 186 -10.36 -7.67 -13.52
C ALA A 186 -10.65 -6.31 -14.16
#